data_AF-A0A4R8A3Y5-F1
#
_entry.id   AF-A0A4R8A3Y5-F1
#
_cell.length_a   1.000
_cell.length_b   1.000
_cell.length_c   1.000
_cell.angle_alpha   90.00
_cell.angle_beta   90.00
_cell.angle_gamma   90.00
#
_symmetry.space_group_name_H-M   'P 1'
#
loop_
_entity.id
_entity.type
_entity.pdbx_description
1 polymer ?
#
loop_
_entity_poly.entity_id
_entity_poly.type
_entity_poly.pdbx_seq_one_letter_code
_entity_poly.pdbx_strand_id
1 'polypeptide(L)'
;MILKLVAVGTFLATAVGLVTPLVSVAKGQGACEAHQTSKALSLDAEQASNLAVIVGVGDRYGMGEAGKVIAVMTALTESSLQNTDRGDAAGSDSRGLFQQRDGWGPVEVRMDPAGAAGLFYAALANLPGWTALKPWEAAQEVQRSAFADGKNYRSNYEAAVRLVGSTPVVDGCGSWGAGDTDQLPGADAAVRRALDLVGSRGYYQLCARLASNIWGRSNSGYYSAGEQWNQMVSSGNAHPDDRRPPVGALLFWATQGPYGHVAVYVGNGQTVSNDIGDRVPGQGGVYLVDVDAIEKQWGATYLGWAPPIYPTT
;
A
#
# COMPACT_ATOMS: atom_id res chain seq x y z
N MET A 1 62.64 -10.28 -77.91
CA MET A 1 62.31 -8.87 -77.63
C MET A 1 61.13 -8.84 -76.66
N ILE A 2 61.35 -8.22 -75.50
CA ILE A 2 60.34 -7.47 -74.72
C ILE A 2 59.16 -8.24 -74.11
N LEU A 3 59.34 -8.52 -72.82
CA LEU A 3 58.48 -8.13 -71.68
C LEU A 3 57.13 -8.83 -71.42
N LYS A 4 57.08 -9.36 -70.19
CA LYS A 4 55.95 -9.76 -69.36
C LYS A 4 54.75 -8.80 -69.44
N LEU A 5 53.53 -9.35 -69.42
CA LEU A 5 52.44 -8.77 -68.65
C LEU A 5 51.60 -9.86 -68.00
N VAL A 6 51.67 -9.86 -66.67
CA VAL A 6 50.83 -10.58 -65.73
C VAL A 6 49.49 -9.84 -65.67
N ALA A 7 48.37 -10.53 -65.81
CA ALA A 7 47.06 -10.02 -65.42
C ALA A 7 46.48 -10.96 -64.35
N VAL A 8 46.60 -10.51 -63.10
CA VAL A 8 46.02 -11.13 -61.91
C VAL A 8 44.49 -10.95 -61.98
N GLY A 9 43.76 -12.05 -62.09
CA GLY A 9 42.31 -12.05 -61.93
C GLY A 9 41.97 -11.81 -60.46
N THR A 10 41.45 -10.63 -60.15
CA THR A 10 40.95 -10.30 -58.81
C THR A 10 39.44 -10.54 -58.80
N PHE A 11 38.99 -11.61 -58.15
CA PHE A 11 37.57 -11.81 -57.82
C PHE A 11 37.21 -10.88 -56.67
N LEU A 12 36.45 -9.82 -56.94
CA LEU A 12 35.85 -8.98 -55.91
C LEU A 12 34.43 -9.51 -55.63
N ALA A 13 34.28 -10.35 -54.61
CA ALA A 13 32.97 -10.70 -54.08
C ALA A 13 32.48 -9.54 -53.19
N THR A 14 31.50 -8.77 -53.65
CA THR A 14 30.81 -7.78 -52.83
C THR A 14 29.90 -8.51 -51.84
N ALA A 15 30.39 -8.75 -50.62
CA ALA A 15 29.56 -9.16 -49.50
C ALA A 15 28.75 -7.95 -49.02
N VAL A 16 27.46 -7.93 -49.33
CA VAL A 16 26.50 -7.00 -48.69
C VAL A 16 26.28 -7.50 -47.28
N GLY A 17 27.01 -6.93 -46.32
CA GLY A 17 26.76 -7.15 -44.89
C GLY A 17 25.46 -6.45 -44.49
N LEU A 18 24.39 -7.22 -44.29
CA LEU A 18 23.22 -6.76 -43.56
C LEU A 18 23.64 -6.50 -42.11
N VAL A 19 23.87 -5.22 -41.79
CA VAL A 19 24.08 -4.77 -40.41
C VAL A 19 22.70 -4.69 -39.78
N THR A 20 22.26 -5.76 -39.11
CA THR A 20 21.12 -5.67 -38.20
C THR A 20 21.56 -4.84 -36.99
N PRO A 21 20.90 -3.72 -36.65
CA PRO A 21 21.17 -3.08 -35.38
C PRO A 21 20.69 -4.03 -34.28
N LEU A 22 21.64 -4.61 -33.53
CA LEU A 22 21.38 -5.19 -32.23
C LEU A 22 20.98 -4.05 -31.30
N VAL A 23 19.69 -3.74 -31.26
CA VAL A 23 19.11 -2.96 -30.16
C VAL A 23 19.23 -3.86 -28.94
N SER A 24 20.28 -3.64 -28.14
CA SER A 24 20.30 -4.15 -26.78
C SER A 24 19.24 -3.37 -26.02
N VAL A 25 18.04 -3.95 -25.90
CA VAL A 25 17.10 -3.53 -24.89
C VAL A 25 17.78 -3.81 -23.56
N ALA A 26 18.42 -2.79 -22.99
CA ALA A 26 18.70 -2.78 -21.57
C ALA A 26 17.35 -3.05 -20.90
N LYS A 27 17.24 -4.22 -20.24
CA LYS A 27 16.11 -4.50 -19.35
C LYS A 27 16.11 -3.35 -18.34
N GLY A 28 15.20 -2.40 -18.52
CA GLY A 28 14.94 -1.38 -17.54
C GLY A 28 14.68 -2.09 -16.23
N GLN A 29 15.47 -1.76 -15.22
CA GLN A 29 15.16 -2.05 -13.82
C GLN A 29 13.94 -1.20 -13.46
N GLY A 30 12.78 -1.62 -13.97
CA GLY A 30 11.53 -0.92 -13.92
C GLY A 30 10.57 -1.67 -13.02
N ALA A 31 10.79 -1.55 -11.71
CA ALA A 31 9.80 -1.69 -10.65
C ALA A 31 10.54 -1.64 -9.31
N CYS A 32 9.96 -0.96 -8.32
CA CYS A 32 10.12 -1.38 -6.94
C CYS A 32 9.45 -2.75 -6.81
N GLU A 33 10.13 -3.80 -7.25
CA GLU A 33 9.74 -5.16 -6.91
C GLU A 33 10.14 -5.38 -5.46
N ALA A 34 9.14 -5.47 -4.58
CA ALA A 34 9.33 -6.10 -3.28
C ALA A 34 9.87 -7.52 -3.55
N HIS A 35 11.16 -7.72 -3.26
CA HIS A 35 11.81 -9.00 -3.44
C HIS A 35 11.10 -10.00 -2.52
N GLN A 36 10.29 -10.89 -3.11
CA GLN A 36 9.45 -11.85 -2.40
C GLN A 36 10.32 -12.80 -1.57
N THR A 37 10.39 -12.57 -0.25
CA THR A 37 10.76 -13.59 0.74
C THR A 37 9.51 -14.16 1.42
N SER A 38 8.41 -14.31 0.69
CA SER A 38 7.11 -14.81 1.20
C SER A 38 6.99 -16.34 1.25
N LYS A 39 8.05 -17.10 0.92
CA LYS A 39 7.95 -18.57 0.91
C LYS A 39 7.79 -19.22 2.29
N ALA A 40 7.94 -18.47 3.40
CA ALA A 40 7.99 -19.05 4.74
C ALA A 40 6.69 -18.99 5.56
N LEU A 41 5.66 -18.24 5.15
CA LEU A 41 4.32 -18.24 5.75
C LEU A 41 3.34 -17.75 4.66
N SER A 42 2.57 -18.64 4.04
CA SER A 42 1.55 -18.18 3.07
C SER A 42 0.41 -17.52 3.84
N LEU A 43 0.48 -16.21 4.01
CA LEU A 43 -0.64 -15.41 4.47
C LEU A 43 -1.63 -15.20 3.33
N ASP A 44 -2.92 -15.23 3.63
CA ASP A 44 -3.92 -14.72 2.70
C ASP A 44 -3.88 -13.17 2.64
N ALA A 45 -4.67 -12.59 1.73
CA ALA A 45 -4.68 -11.15 1.51
C ALA A 45 -5.14 -10.35 2.74
N GLU A 46 -6.08 -10.88 3.53
CA GLU A 46 -6.57 -10.22 4.74
C GLU A 46 -5.49 -10.24 5.82
N GLN A 47 -4.88 -11.40 6.06
CA GLN A 47 -3.80 -11.57 7.03
C GLN A 47 -2.58 -10.71 6.68
N ALA A 48 -2.23 -10.62 5.39
CA ALA A 48 -1.14 -9.76 4.92
C ALA A 48 -1.46 -8.27 5.13
N SER A 49 -2.70 -7.85 4.87
CA SER A 49 -3.16 -6.47 5.11
C SER A 49 -3.10 -6.13 6.59
N ASN A 50 -3.67 -6.98 7.44
CA ASN A 50 -3.69 -6.78 8.89
C ASN A 50 -2.30 -6.79 9.52
N LEU A 51 -1.39 -7.64 9.03
CA LEU A 51 0.03 -7.61 9.41
C LEU A 51 0.65 -6.24 9.13
N ALA A 52 0.44 -5.70 7.93
CA ALA A 52 0.98 -4.40 7.55
C ALA A 52 0.40 -3.27 8.42
N VAL A 53 -0.90 -3.34 8.78
CA VAL A 53 -1.53 -2.38 9.70
C VAL A 53 -0.89 -2.44 11.08
N ILE A 54 -0.73 -3.63 11.67
CA ILE A 54 -0.12 -3.79 13.01
C ILE A 54 1.29 -3.21 13.02
N VAL A 55 2.12 -3.57 12.04
CA VAL A 55 3.49 -3.07 11.89
C VAL A 55 3.52 -1.55 11.77
N GLY A 56 2.69 -0.96 10.89
CA GLY A 56 2.63 0.50 10.71
C GLY A 56 2.14 1.26 11.95
N VAL A 57 1.17 0.72 12.71
CA VAL A 57 0.76 1.33 13.98
C VAL A 57 1.89 1.26 15.01
N GLY A 58 2.63 0.16 15.08
CA GLY A 58 3.79 0.03 15.97
C GLY A 58 4.88 1.04 15.67
N ASP A 59 5.11 1.35 14.39
CA ASP A 59 6.02 2.41 13.96
C ASP A 59 5.55 3.80 14.43
N ARG A 60 4.26 4.12 14.30
CA ARG A 60 3.68 5.39 14.81
C ARG A 60 3.80 5.57 16.32
N TYR A 61 3.72 4.47 17.08
CA TYR A 61 3.91 4.47 18.53
C TYR A 61 5.39 4.45 18.95
N GLY A 62 6.33 4.38 18.00
CA GLY A 62 7.77 4.33 18.30
C GLY A 62 8.18 3.04 19.03
N MET A 63 7.45 1.94 18.83
CA MET A 63 7.60 0.72 19.62
C MET A 63 8.83 -0.12 19.22
N GLY A 64 9.49 0.24 18.13
CA GLY A 64 10.62 -0.50 17.56
C GLY A 64 10.25 -1.90 17.10
N GLU A 65 11.24 -2.65 16.62
CA GLU A 65 11.03 -4.02 16.14
C GLU A 65 10.48 -4.94 17.24
N ALA A 66 10.99 -4.81 18.46
CA ALA A 66 10.56 -5.63 19.60
C ALA A 66 9.06 -5.48 19.89
N GLY A 67 8.54 -4.26 19.93
CA GLY A 67 7.11 -4.03 20.15
C GLY A 67 6.24 -4.50 18.98
N LYS A 68 6.72 -4.35 17.74
CA LYS A 68 6.06 -4.90 16.55
C LYS A 68 5.94 -6.42 16.60
N VAL A 69 7.02 -7.10 16.95
CA VAL A 69 7.03 -8.56 17.13
C VAL A 69 6.03 -8.99 18.22
N ILE A 70 5.97 -8.28 19.35
CA ILE A 70 5.01 -8.56 20.42
C ILE A 70 3.57 -8.47 19.91
N ALA A 71 3.22 -7.41 19.18
CA ALA A 71 1.86 -7.22 18.68
C ALA A 71 1.49 -8.25 17.59
N VAL A 72 2.37 -8.51 16.62
CA VAL A 72 2.12 -9.49 15.55
C VAL A 72 1.98 -10.89 16.13
N MET A 73 2.83 -11.27 17.09
CA MET A 73 2.72 -12.54 17.81
C MET A 73 1.39 -12.64 18.55
N THR A 74 0.94 -11.56 19.18
CA THR A 74 -0.35 -11.51 19.87
C THR A 74 -1.49 -11.72 18.88
N ALA A 75 -1.56 -10.96 17.79
CA ALA A 75 -2.63 -11.09 16.79
C ALA A 75 -2.63 -12.46 16.08
N LEU A 76 -1.46 -13.07 15.86
CA LEU A 76 -1.37 -14.45 15.39
C LEU A 76 -2.02 -15.43 16.36
N THR A 77 -1.78 -15.28 17.67
CA THR A 77 -2.37 -16.15 18.70
C THR A 77 -3.86 -15.91 18.87
N GLU A 78 -4.30 -14.66 18.88
CA GLU A 78 -5.69 -14.29 19.18
C GLU A 78 -6.62 -14.55 17.98
N SER A 79 -6.17 -14.29 16.75
CA SER A 79 -7.05 -14.37 15.58
C SER A 79 -6.41 -14.91 14.31
N SER A 80 -5.17 -15.39 14.37
CA SER A 80 -4.39 -15.74 13.17
C SER A 80 -4.30 -14.57 12.18
N LEU A 81 -4.20 -13.32 12.68
CA LEU A 81 -4.19 -12.08 11.89
C LEU A 81 -5.50 -11.80 11.12
N GLN A 82 -6.62 -12.44 11.48
CA GLN A 82 -7.93 -12.15 10.89
C GLN A 82 -8.73 -11.18 11.76
N ASN A 83 -9.54 -10.32 11.14
CA ASN A 83 -10.35 -9.37 11.88
C ASN A 83 -11.74 -9.96 12.17
N THR A 84 -11.90 -10.59 13.33
CA THR A 84 -13.09 -11.37 13.65
C THR A 84 -14.18 -10.52 14.33
N ASP A 85 -15.44 -10.76 13.99
CA ASP A 85 -16.62 -10.15 14.64
C ASP A 85 -17.16 -10.98 15.82
N ARG A 86 -16.46 -12.06 16.17
CA ARG A 86 -16.88 -13.04 17.17
C ARG A 86 -15.71 -13.52 18.02
N GLY A 87 -15.99 -13.72 19.30
CA GLY A 87 -15.04 -14.34 20.22
C GLY A 87 -15.24 -15.86 20.36
N ASP A 88 -14.39 -16.48 21.17
CA ASP A 88 -14.47 -17.90 21.49
C ASP A 88 -15.42 -18.18 22.68
N ALA A 89 -15.43 -19.42 23.17
CA ALA A 89 -16.27 -19.79 24.31
C ALA A 89 -15.85 -19.10 25.63
N ALA A 90 -14.59 -18.67 25.77
CA ALA A 90 -14.07 -18.02 26.95
C ALA A 90 -14.32 -16.50 26.97
N GLY A 91 -14.44 -15.88 25.79
CA GLY A 91 -14.76 -14.47 25.62
C GLY A 91 -15.63 -14.22 24.39
N SER A 92 -16.90 -14.61 24.42
CA SER A 92 -17.80 -14.49 23.25
C SER A 92 -18.03 -13.05 22.77
N ASP A 93 -17.75 -12.07 23.62
CA ASP A 93 -17.76 -10.62 23.37
C ASP A 93 -16.43 -10.05 22.85
N SER A 94 -15.38 -10.87 22.73
CA SER A 94 -14.09 -10.47 22.15
C SER A 94 -14.21 -10.16 20.66
N ARG A 95 -13.50 -9.12 20.20
CA ARG A 95 -13.58 -8.62 18.82
C ARG A 95 -12.20 -8.30 18.23
N GLY A 96 -12.13 -8.39 16.92
CA GLY A 96 -11.04 -7.91 16.08
C GLY A 96 -9.73 -8.67 16.20
N LEU A 97 -8.66 -8.06 15.66
CA LEU A 97 -7.33 -8.66 15.54
C LEU A 97 -6.71 -9.15 16.85
N PHE A 98 -7.08 -8.51 17.95
CA PHE A 98 -6.51 -8.77 19.27
C PHE A 98 -7.50 -9.40 20.23
N GLN A 99 -8.68 -9.83 19.74
CA GLN A 99 -9.77 -10.40 20.55
C GLN A 99 -10.09 -9.57 21.80
N GLN A 100 -10.13 -8.25 21.64
CA GLN A 100 -10.34 -7.29 22.71
C GLN A 100 -11.81 -7.27 23.14
N ARG A 101 -12.04 -7.29 24.46
CA ARG A 101 -13.38 -7.16 25.07
C ARG A 101 -13.76 -5.70 25.29
N ASP A 102 -14.99 -5.44 25.74
CA ASP A 102 -15.55 -4.09 25.89
C ASP A 102 -14.69 -3.13 26.74
N GLY A 103 -13.95 -3.66 27.73
CA GLY A 103 -13.07 -2.86 28.60
C GLY A 103 -11.88 -2.19 27.88
N TRP A 104 -11.57 -2.60 26.65
CA TRP A 104 -10.54 -1.97 25.82
C TRP A 104 -11.04 -0.71 25.10
N GLY A 105 -12.35 -0.60 24.86
CA GLY A 105 -12.93 0.53 24.14
C GLY A 105 -14.17 0.18 23.31
N PRO A 106 -14.72 1.16 22.57
CA PRO A 106 -15.89 0.99 21.71
C PRO A 106 -15.70 -0.14 20.69
N VAL A 107 -16.78 -0.84 20.35
CA VAL A 107 -16.72 -1.98 19.42
C VAL A 107 -16.24 -1.57 18.04
N GLU A 108 -16.58 -0.37 17.60
CA GLU A 108 -16.18 0.20 16.31
C GLU A 108 -14.66 0.39 16.23
N VAL A 109 -14.02 0.72 17.35
CA VAL A 109 -12.55 0.86 17.44
C VAL A 109 -11.89 -0.50 17.50
N ARG A 110 -12.48 -1.47 18.22
CA ARG A 110 -11.95 -2.84 18.31
C ARG A 110 -12.10 -3.64 17.01
N MET A 111 -13.08 -3.29 16.18
CA MET A 111 -13.31 -3.88 14.86
C MET A 111 -12.52 -3.18 13.75
N ASP A 112 -11.93 -2.01 14.00
CA ASP A 112 -10.99 -1.38 13.09
C ASP A 112 -9.57 -1.93 13.36
N PRO A 113 -8.90 -2.61 12.39
CA PRO A 113 -7.54 -3.10 12.54
C PRO A 113 -6.55 -2.08 13.11
N ALA A 114 -6.64 -0.81 12.68
CA ALA A 114 -5.75 0.25 13.15
C ALA A 114 -6.11 0.71 14.57
N GLY A 115 -7.41 0.85 14.86
CA GLY A 115 -7.93 1.13 16.19
C GLY A 115 -7.53 0.08 17.22
N ALA A 116 -7.76 -1.21 16.92
CA ALA A 116 -7.43 -2.33 17.79
C ALA A 116 -5.93 -2.44 18.06
N ALA A 117 -5.09 -2.26 17.03
CA ALA A 117 -3.64 -2.19 17.18
C ALA A 117 -3.22 -0.98 18.03
N GLY A 118 -3.85 0.18 17.83
CA GLY A 118 -3.59 1.38 18.62
C GLY A 118 -3.89 1.18 20.11
N LEU A 119 -5.01 0.54 20.43
CA LEU A 119 -5.35 0.16 21.80
C LEU A 119 -4.30 -0.79 22.41
N PHE A 120 -3.85 -1.80 21.66
CA PHE A 120 -2.81 -2.72 22.11
C PHE A 120 -1.48 -2.01 22.39
N TYR A 121 -1.01 -1.18 21.46
CA TYR A 121 0.25 -0.45 21.63
C TYR A 121 0.19 0.59 22.74
N ALA A 122 -0.94 1.27 22.94
CA ALA A 122 -1.14 2.15 24.08
C ALA A 122 -1.02 1.38 25.41
N ALA A 123 -1.60 0.18 25.50
CA ALA A 123 -1.46 -0.67 26.68
C ALA A 123 -0.01 -1.15 26.89
N LEU A 124 0.66 -1.60 25.82
CA LEU A 124 2.07 -2.04 25.88
C LEU A 124 3.00 -0.90 26.28
N ALA A 125 2.82 0.31 25.74
CA ALA A 125 3.62 1.48 26.08
C ALA A 125 3.46 1.89 27.56
N ASN A 126 2.27 1.65 28.14
CA ASN A 126 1.99 1.92 29.54
C ASN A 126 2.49 0.82 30.50
N LEU A 127 3.01 -0.31 29.99
CA LEU A 127 3.57 -1.38 30.81
C LEU A 127 5.03 -1.07 31.18
N PRO A 128 5.36 -0.70 32.43
CA PRO A 128 6.72 -0.32 32.79
C PRO A 128 7.70 -1.48 32.60
N GLY A 129 8.82 -1.22 31.91
CA GLY A 129 9.87 -2.22 31.73
C GLY A 129 9.52 -3.34 30.74
N TRP A 130 8.49 -3.20 29.91
CA TRP A 130 8.08 -4.21 28.93
C TRP A 130 9.22 -4.67 28.00
N THR A 131 10.17 -3.78 27.69
CA THR A 131 11.34 -4.08 26.86
C THR A 131 12.32 -5.08 27.50
N ALA A 132 12.26 -5.26 28.81
CA ALA A 132 13.08 -6.23 29.55
C ALA A 132 12.38 -7.58 29.74
N LEU A 133 11.07 -7.66 29.45
CA LEU A 133 10.31 -8.91 29.52
C LEU A 133 10.58 -9.79 28.30
N LYS A 134 10.32 -11.09 28.42
CA LYS A 134 10.23 -11.91 27.21
C LYS A 134 9.01 -11.44 26.40
N PRO A 135 9.06 -11.45 25.06
CA PRO A 135 7.96 -10.95 24.23
C PRO A 135 6.59 -11.54 24.57
N TRP A 136 6.51 -12.84 24.85
CA TRP A 136 5.25 -13.51 25.22
C TRP A 136 4.78 -13.21 26.64
N GLU A 137 5.69 -12.85 27.54
CA GLU A 137 5.34 -12.37 28.88
C GLU A 137 4.76 -10.95 28.79
N ALA A 138 5.36 -10.07 27.97
CA ALA A 138 4.81 -8.75 27.70
C ALA A 138 3.42 -8.82 27.03
N ALA A 139 3.23 -9.69 26.03
CA ALA A 139 1.93 -9.94 25.42
C ALA A 139 0.89 -10.41 26.46
N GLN A 140 1.28 -11.30 27.35
CA GLN A 140 0.42 -11.81 28.42
C GLN A 140 0.05 -10.72 29.44
N GLU A 141 0.99 -9.86 29.84
CA GLU A 141 0.71 -8.75 30.77
C GLU A 141 -0.25 -7.71 30.17
N VAL A 142 -0.15 -7.49 28.85
CA VAL A 142 -1.03 -6.59 28.10
C VAL A 142 -2.42 -7.20 27.93
N GLN A 143 -2.52 -8.43 27.43
CA GLN A 143 -3.80 -9.07 27.12
C GLN A 143 -4.52 -9.66 28.34
N ARG A 144 -3.75 -10.07 29.36
CA ARG A 144 -4.25 -10.75 30.55
C ARG A 144 -5.14 -11.94 30.22
N SER A 145 -4.69 -12.76 29.28
CA SER A 145 -5.37 -14.00 28.90
C SER A 145 -5.43 -14.99 30.07
N ALA A 146 -6.22 -16.07 29.94
CA ALA A 146 -6.36 -17.10 30.98
C ALA A 146 -5.06 -17.89 31.28
N PHE A 147 -4.01 -17.75 30.47
CA PHE A 147 -2.73 -18.44 30.67
C PHE A 147 -1.81 -17.65 31.60
N ALA A 148 -1.26 -18.28 32.65
CA ALA A 148 -0.50 -17.55 33.69
C ALA A 148 0.89 -17.04 33.24
N ASP A 149 1.48 -17.59 32.17
CA ASP A 149 2.89 -17.33 31.79
C ASP A 149 3.09 -16.98 30.31
N GLY A 150 2.01 -16.76 29.55
CA GLY A 150 2.07 -16.39 28.13
C GLY A 150 2.53 -17.51 27.19
N LYS A 151 2.57 -18.78 27.62
CA LYS A 151 2.96 -19.92 26.78
C LYS A 151 2.17 -20.02 25.46
N ASN A 152 0.92 -19.58 25.44
CA ASN A 152 0.07 -19.51 24.26
C ASN A 152 0.62 -18.55 23.18
N TYR A 153 1.28 -17.46 23.58
CA TYR A 153 1.90 -16.52 22.64
C TYR A 153 3.24 -17.03 22.12
N ARG A 154 4.00 -17.73 22.97
CA ARG A 154 5.36 -18.19 22.66
C ARG A 154 5.46 -19.02 21.37
N SER A 155 4.44 -19.83 21.04
CA SER A 155 4.42 -20.65 19.82
C SER A 155 4.49 -19.82 18.54
N ASN A 156 3.98 -18.59 18.56
CA ASN A 156 3.95 -17.69 17.41
C ASN A 156 5.14 -16.72 17.37
N TYR A 157 6.04 -16.75 18.34
CA TYR A 157 7.16 -15.80 18.43
C TYR A 157 8.05 -15.83 17.18
N GLU A 158 8.52 -17.01 16.76
CA GLU A 158 9.39 -17.12 15.59
C GLU A 158 8.68 -16.73 14.29
N ALA A 159 7.38 -17.02 14.18
CA ALA A 159 6.58 -16.60 13.04
C ALA A 159 6.46 -15.06 13.01
N ALA A 160 6.19 -14.43 14.14
CA ALA A 160 6.11 -12.98 14.26
C ALA A 160 7.45 -12.29 13.94
N VAL A 161 8.59 -12.81 14.41
CA VAL A 161 9.92 -12.30 14.03
C VAL A 161 10.11 -12.37 12.52
N ARG A 162 9.79 -13.49 11.88
CA ARG A 162 9.89 -13.63 10.42
C ARG A 162 8.96 -12.67 9.70
N LEU A 163 7.71 -12.52 10.16
CA LEU A 163 6.73 -11.64 9.53
C LEU A 163 7.08 -10.16 9.68
N VAL A 164 7.61 -9.74 10.83
CA VAL A 164 8.08 -8.36 11.05
C VAL A 164 9.37 -8.08 10.29
N GLY A 165 10.29 -9.04 10.19
CA GLY A 165 11.51 -8.91 9.40
C GLY A 165 11.30 -9.07 7.89
N SER A 166 10.20 -9.69 7.46
CA SER A 166 9.83 -9.87 6.04
C SER A 166 8.73 -8.93 5.59
N THR A 167 8.09 -8.19 6.50
CA THR A 167 7.27 -7.06 6.09
C THR A 167 8.24 -6.09 5.44
N PRO A 168 7.96 -5.62 4.21
CA PRO A 168 8.75 -4.55 3.66
C PRO A 168 8.67 -3.40 4.66
N VAL A 169 9.76 -3.16 5.39
CA VAL A 169 10.06 -1.79 5.75
C VAL A 169 10.16 -1.11 4.40
N VAL A 170 9.32 -0.11 4.15
CA VAL A 170 9.45 0.74 2.96
C VAL A 170 10.71 1.60 3.05
N ASP A 171 11.84 1.01 3.45
CA ASP A 171 13.18 1.57 3.26
C ASP A 171 13.63 1.46 1.78
N GLY A 172 12.77 0.92 0.90
CA GLY A 172 12.97 0.87 -0.55
C GLY A 172 12.33 2.02 -1.34
N CYS A 173 11.45 2.81 -0.73
CA CYS A 173 11.19 4.18 -1.18
C CYS A 173 11.94 5.06 -0.20
N GLY A 174 13.24 5.26 -0.44
CA GLY A 174 14.04 6.17 0.38
C GLY A 174 13.29 7.48 0.57
N SER A 175 13.48 8.10 1.74
CA SER A 175 13.09 9.49 2.02
C SER A 175 13.08 10.29 0.72
N TRP A 176 11.88 10.61 0.22
CA TRP A 176 11.73 11.46 -0.94
C TRP A 176 12.16 12.85 -0.49
N GLY A 177 13.46 13.14 -0.67
CA GLY A 177 13.98 14.48 -0.55
C GLY A 177 13.23 15.37 -1.53
N ALA A 178 12.76 16.52 -1.06
CA ALA A 178 12.23 17.57 -1.93
C ALA A 178 13.35 18.04 -2.87
N GLY A 179 13.41 17.46 -4.07
CA GLY A 179 14.39 17.79 -5.10
C GLY A 179 14.54 16.64 -6.09
N ASP A 180 14.27 16.91 -7.36
CA ASP A 180 14.58 16.08 -8.53
C ASP A 180 13.56 15.00 -8.96
N THR A 181 12.28 15.40 -9.11
CA THR A 181 11.46 15.28 -10.35
C THR A 181 9.99 15.62 -10.03
N ASP A 182 9.33 16.48 -10.81
CA ASP A 182 7.92 16.87 -10.66
C ASP A 182 6.91 15.70 -10.87
N GLN A 183 7.39 14.46 -10.99
CA GLN A 183 6.65 13.30 -11.47
C GLN A 183 7.11 12.00 -10.78
N LEU A 184 6.16 11.12 -10.42
CA LEU A 184 6.44 9.81 -9.83
C LEU A 184 6.95 8.80 -10.88
N PRO A 185 7.78 7.82 -10.49
CA PRO A 185 8.15 6.71 -11.36
C PRO A 185 6.93 5.99 -11.95
N GLY A 186 6.92 5.79 -13.27
CA GLY A 186 5.80 5.15 -13.98
C GLY A 186 4.61 6.07 -14.27
N ALA A 187 4.63 7.32 -13.80
CA ALA A 187 3.53 8.25 -14.03
C ALA A 187 3.28 8.56 -15.51
N ASP A 188 4.29 8.50 -16.41
CA ASP A 188 4.06 8.65 -17.86
C ASP A 188 3.10 7.59 -18.41
N ALA A 189 3.17 6.36 -17.90
CA ALA A 189 2.28 5.29 -18.29
C ALA A 189 0.90 5.45 -17.66
N ALA A 190 0.86 5.89 -16.39
CA ALA A 190 -0.38 6.17 -15.67
C ALA A 190 -1.15 7.33 -16.32
N VAL A 191 -0.50 8.46 -16.57
CA VAL A 191 -1.09 9.66 -17.20
C VAL A 191 -1.65 9.33 -18.59
N ARG A 192 -0.90 8.61 -19.43
CA ARG A 192 -1.42 8.19 -20.75
C ARG A 192 -2.70 7.36 -20.61
N ARG A 193 -2.70 6.36 -19.72
CA ARG A 193 -3.89 5.54 -19.47
C ARG A 193 -5.05 6.34 -18.88
N ALA A 194 -4.75 7.28 -17.99
CA ALA A 194 -5.75 8.16 -17.39
C ALA A 194 -6.44 9.01 -18.47
N LEU A 195 -5.67 9.62 -19.37
CA LEU A 195 -6.19 10.42 -20.47
C LEU A 195 -6.96 9.58 -21.50
N ASP A 196 -6.49 8.36 -21.80
CA ASP A 196 -7.21 7.42 -22.69
C ASP A 196 -8.57 6.98 -22.10
N LEU A 197 -8.69 6.97 -20.77
CA LEU A 197 -9.95 6.66 -20.09
C LEU A 197 -10.91 7.85 -20.04
N VAL A 198 -10.49 9.09 -20.28
CA VAL A 198 -11.38 10.26 -20.23
C VAL A 198 -12.49 10.12 -21.29
N GLY A 199 -13.74 10.35 -20.87
CA GLY A 199 -14.93 10.14 -21.68
C GLY A 199 -15.48 8.71 -21.67
N SER A 200 -14.76 7.75 -21.08
CA SER A 200 -15.28 6.41 -20.84
C SER A 200 -16.32 6.38 -19.71
N ARG A 201 -16.97 5.23 -19.52
CA ARG A 201 -18.03 4.99 -18.53
C ARG A 201 -17.79 3.67 -17.78
N GLY A 202 -18.57 3.44 -16.72
CA GLY A 202 -18.54 2.18 -15.96
C GLY A 202 -17.75 2.25 -14.65
N TYR A 203 -17.36 3.45 -14.22
CA TYR A 203 -16.69 3.69 -12.94
C TYR A 203 -17.61 4.30 -11.87
N TYR A 204 -18.91 4.00 -11.92
CA TYR A 204 -19.88 4.59 -10.99
C TYR A 204 -19.60 4.15 -9.56
N GLN A 205 -19.27 5.09 -8.68
CA GLN A 205 -18.81 4.86 -7.30
C GLN A 205 -17.57 3.95 -7.18
N LEU A 206 -16.76 3.88 -8.24
CA LEU A 206 -15.60 2.98 -8.32
C LEU A 206 -14.28 3.76 -8.42
N CYS A 207 -14.13 4.81 -7.63
CA CYS A 207 -12.97 5.70 -7.66
C CYS A 207 -11.64 4.97 -7.39
N ALA A 208 -11.60 4.10 -6.38
CA ALA A 208 -10.42 3.28 -6.08
C ALA A 208 -10.05 2.34 -7.24
N ARG A 209 -11.05 1.76 -7.92
CA ARG A 209 -10.85 0.91 -9.10
C ARG A 209 -10.36 1.71 -10.30
N LEU A 210 -10.87 2.93 -10.52
CA LEU A 210 -10.36 3.80 -11.58
C LEU A 210 -8.89 4.14 -11.34
N ALA A 211 -8.56 4.59 -10.12
CA ALA A 211 -7.20 4.93 -9.74
C ALA A 211 -6.24 3.74 -9.92
N SER A 212 -6.63 2.54 -9.46
CA SER A 212 -5.82 1.34 -9.63
C SER A 212 -5.68 0.94 -11.11
N ASN A 213 -6.75 1.07 -11.90
CA ASN A 213 -6.73 0.76 -13.33
C ASN A 213 -5.76 1.67 -14.09
N ILE A 214 -5.77 2.96 -13.77
CA ILE A 214 -4.81 3.94 -14.31
C ILE A 214 -3.37 3.48 -14.05
N TRP A 215 -3.10 2.97 -12.85
CA TRP A 215 -1.81 2.37 -12.46
C TRP A 215 -1.60 0.92 -12.92
N GLY A 216 -2.41 0.44 -13.87
CA GLY A 216 -2.25 -0.86 -14.51
C GLY A 216 -2.73 -2.05 -13.69
N ARG A 217 -3.51 -1.82 -12.63
CA ARG A 217 -4.04 -2.86 -11.74
C ARG A 217 -5.53 -3.08 -11.92
N SER A 218 -5.97 -4.33 -11.85
CA SER A 218 -7.38 -4.70 -11.99
C SER A 218 -8.23 -4.33 -10.75
N ASN A 219 -7.59 -4.17 -9.59
CA ASN A 219 -8.21 -3.77 -8.34
C ASN A 219 -7.24 -2.92 -7.50
N SER A 220 -7.79 -2.13 -6.58
CA SER A 220 -7.03 -1.31 -5.62
C SER A 220 -6.49 -2.11 -4.45
N GLY A 221 -7.09 -3.26 -4.13
CA GLY A 221 -6.84 -3.98 -2.88
C GLY A 221 -7.37 -3.26 -1.63
N TYR A 222 -8.04 -2.13 -1.78
CA TYR A 222 -8.67 -1.36 -0.71
C TYR A 222 -10.19 -1.35 -0.91
N TYR A 223 -10.93 -1.56 0.16
CA TYR A 223 -12.38 -1.44 0.25
C TYR A 223 -12.85 -0.02 -0.06
N SER A 224 -12.10 1.01 0.33
CA SER A 224 -12.46 2.41 0.06
C SER A 224 -11.27 3.35 -0.12
N ALA A 225 -11.51 4.54 -0.65
CA ALA A 225 -10.50 5.59 -0.74
C ALA A 225 -10.09 6.12 0.65
N GLY A 226 -11.04 6.22 1.57
CA GLY A 226 -10.79 6.59 2.97
C GLY A 226 -9.90 5.59 3.69
N GLU A 227 -10.13 4.28 3.48
CA GLU A 227 -9.27 3.22 4.00
C GLU A 227 -7.85 3.32 3.41
N GLN A 228 -7.74 3.49 2.08
CA GLN A 228 -6.43 3.66 1.44
C GLN A 228 -5.70 4.89 2.01
N TRP A 229 -6.39 6.03 2.17
CA TRP A 229 -5.82 7.22 2.79
C TRP A 229 -5.32 6.95 4.20
N ASN A 230 -6.14 6.31 5.04
CA ASN A 230 -5.75 5.95 6.41
C ASN A 230 -4.51 5.05 6.41
N GLN A 231 -4.38 4.13 5.44
CA GLN A 231 -3.18 3.31 5.27
C GLN A 231 -1.96 4.13 4.83
N MET A 232 -2.13 5.13 3.98
CA MET A 232 -1.04 6.01 3.56
C MET A 232 -0.56 6.89 4.72
N VAL A 233 -1.50 7.42 5.52
CA VAL A 233 -1.18 8.14 6.76
C VAL A 233 -0.49 7.22 7.76
N SER A 234 -0.99 5.99 7.93
CA SER A 234 -0.43 5.04 8.91
C SER A 234 0.98 4.59 8.53
N SER A 235 1.28 4.48 7.24
CA SER A 235 2.57 4.03 6.71
C SER A 235 3.57 5.17 6.46
N GLY A 236 3.22 6.41 6.79
CA GLY A 236 4.08 7.58 6.57
C GLY A 236 4.26 7.98 5.10
N ASN A 237 3.44 7.44 4.20
CA ASN A 237 3.47 7.72 2.77
C ASN A 237 2.50 8.83 2.37
N ALA A 238 1.58 9.23 3.25
CA ALA A 238 0.72 10.37 3.02
C ALA A 238 1.48 11.69 3.19
N HIS A 239 1.07 12.67 2.39
CA HIS A 239 1.45 14.06 2.48
C HIS A 239 0.18 14.86 2.80
N PRO A 240 -0.22 14.96 4.09
CA PRO A 240 -1.45 15.62 4.51
C PRO A 240 -1.39 17.12 4.22
N ASP A 241 -2.51 17.69 3.79
CA ASP A 241 -2.69 19.12 3.48
C ASP A 241 -1.77 19.70 2.39
N ASP A 242 -0.84 18.91 1.84
CA ASP A 242 0.06 19.36 0.79
C ASP A 242 -0.67 19.45 -0.54
N ARG A 243 -0.76 20.67 -1.09
CA ARG A 243 -1.42 20.96 -2.38
C ARG A 243 -0.45 20.97 -3.56
N ARG A 244 0.77 20.43 -3.39
CA ARG A 244 1.78 20.31 -4.45
C ARG A 244 2.09 18.85 -4.77
N PRO A 245 1.11 18.04 -5.21
CA PRO A 245 1.35 16.65 -5.55
C PRO A 245 2.27 16.53 -6.79
N PRO A 246 3.16 15.53 -6.83
CA PRO A 246 3.88 15.17 -8.05
C PRO A 246 2.93 14.49 -9.05
N VAL A 247 3.22 14.61 -10.35
CA VAL A 247 2.45 13.94 -11.42
C VAL A 247 2.39 12.43 -11.15
N GLY A 248 1.18 11.86 -11.23
CA GLY A 248 0.89 10.46 -10.93
C GLY A 248 0.42 10.18 -9.50
N ALA A 249 0.54 11.13 -8.57
CA ALA A 249 0.09 10.93 -7.20
C ALA A 249 -1.41 10.62 -7.10
N LEU A 250 -1.78 9.86 -6.06
CA LEU A 250 -3.17 9.68 -5.66
C LEU A 250 -3.57 10.83 -4.73
N LEU A 251 -4.64 11.53 -5.08
CA LEU A 251 -5.21 12.60 -4.28
C LEU A 251 -6.43 12.08 -3.55
N PHE A 252 -6.56 12.44 -2.28
CA PHE A 252 -7.62 11.93 -1.41
C PHE A 252 -8.49 13.06 -0.87
N TRP A 253 -9.79 12.78 -0.80
CA TRP A 253 -10.77 13.66 -0.17
C TRP A 253 -11.67 12.90 0.79
N ALA A 254 -12.02 13.53 1.91
CA ALA A 254 -13.15 13.14 2.72
C ALA A 254 -14.44 13.65 2.07
N THR A 255 -15.41 12.77 1.90
CA THR A 255 -16.74 13.09 1.40
C THR A 255 -17.76 12.99 2.54
N GLN A 256 -19.05 13.24 2.28
CA GLN A 256 -20.09 13.16 3.31
C GLN A 256 -20.31 11.73 3.87
N GLY A 257 -19.72 10.70 3.24
CA GLY A 257 -19.81 9.30 3.65
C GLY A 257 -18.45 8.69 4.02
N PRO A 258 -18.44 7.44 4.53
CA PRO A 258 -17.24 6.81 5.08
C PRO A 258 -16.21 6.40 4.03
N TYR A 259 -16.59 6.35 2.74
CA TYR A 259 -15.76 5.78 1.69
C TYR A 259 -14.68 6.73 1.16
N GLY A 260 -14.85 8.05 1.35
CA GLY A 260 -13.97 9.07 0.77
C GLY A 260 -13.96 9.08 -0.76
N HIS A 261 -12.98 9.76 -1.34
CA HIS A 261 -12.75 9.79 -2.79
C HIS A 261 -11.25 9.79 -3.11
N VAL A 262 -10.87 9.14 -4.21
CA VAL A 262 -9.50 9.12 -4.72
C VAL A 262 -9.47 9.42 -6.22
N ALA A 263 -8.50 10.21 -6.66
CA ALA A 263 -8.28 10.53 -8.07
C ALA A 263 -6.78 10.58 -8.39
N VAL A 264 -6.40 10.48 -9.67
CA VAL A 264 -4.99 10.48 -10.10
C VAL A 264 -4.61 11.85 -10.65
N TYR A 265 -3.60 12.49 -10.06
CA TYR A 265 -3.06 13.76 -10.56
C TYR A 265 -2.30 13.56 -11.86
N VAL A 266 -2.64 14.36 -12.88
CA VAL A 266 -2.01 14.26 -14.21
C VAL A 266 -1.17 15.50 -14.57
N GLY A 267 -0.95 16.39 -13.60
CA GLY A 267 -0.18 17.62 -13.78
C GLY A 267 -1.05 18.84 -14.07
N ASN A 268 -0.42 20.02 -14.09
CA ASN A 268 -1.05 21.30 -14.41
C ASN A 268 -2.31 21.63 -13.57
N GLY A 269 -2.38 21.17 -12.32
CA GLY A 269 -3.55 21.40 -11.46
C GLY A 269 -4.76 20.51 -11.81
N GLN A 270 -4.57 19.48 -12.62
CA GLN A 270 -5.66 18.62 -13.10
C GLN A 270 -5.55 17.18 -12.60
N THR A 271 -6.70 16.54 -12.45
CA THR A 271 -6.84 15.14 -12.04
C THR A 271 -7.83 14.41 -12.94
N VAL A 272 -7.63 13.11 -13.11
CA VAL A 272 -8.63 12.23 -13.72
C VAL A 272 -9.45 11.57 -12.62
N SER A 273 -10.77 11.77 -12.66
CA SER A 273 -11.74 11.32 -11.65
C SER A 273 -12.98 10.72 -12.31
N ASN A 274 -13.69 9.86 -11.58
CA ASN A 274 -15.02 9.39 -11.96
C ASN A 274 -16.13 10.29 -11.39
N ASP A 275 -17.34 10.14 -11.91
CA ASP A 275 -18.63 10.67 -11.43
C ASP A 275 -18.81 12.20 -11.41
N ILE A 276 -17.72 12.98 -11.38
CA ILE A 276 -17.75 14.44 -11.19
C ILE A 276 -18.52 15.19 -12.29
N GLY A 277 -18.51 14.69 -13.53
CA GLY A 277 -19.25 15.26 -14.64
C GLY A 277 -20.58 14.57 -14.95
N ASP A 278 -21.04 13.61 -14.14
CA ASP A 278 -22.26 12.86 -14.41
C ASP A 278 -23.50 13.76 -14.27
N ARG A 279 -24.24 13.95 -15.37
CA ARG A 279 -25.52 14.69 -15.37
C ARG A 279 -26.71 13.85 -14.88
N VAL A 280 -26.54 12.53 -14.90
CA VAL A 280 -27.53 11.53 -14.49
C VAL A 280 -26.81 10.54 -13.59
N PRO A 281 -27.33 10.25 -12.38
CA PRO A 281 -26.72 9.28 -11.47
C PRO A 281 -26.57 7.90 -12.14
N GLY A 282 -25.48 7.20 -11.82
CA GLY A 282 -25.24 5.83 -12.29
C GLY A 282 -24.42 5.70 -13.57
N GLN A 283 -23.95 6.79 -14.19
CA GLN A 283 -23.20 6.72 -15.44
C GLN A 283 -21.77 6.25 -15.23
N GLY A 284 -21.11 6.70 -14.17
CA GLY A 284 -19.73 6.30 -13.93
C GLY A 284 -18.77 6.88 -14.95
N GLY A 285 -19.03 8.11 -15.42
CA GLY A 285 -18.20 8.77 -16.41
C GLY A 285 -16.81 9.09 -15.86
N VAL A 286 -15.80 9.07 -16.72
CA VAL A 286 -14.43 9.47 -16.38
C VAL A 286 -14.13 10.84 -16.99
N TYR A 287 -13.61 11.75 -16.16
CA TYR A 287 -13.45 13.16 -16.50
C TYR A 287 -12.05 13.65 -16.13
N LEU A 288 -11.49 14.50 -16.99
CA LEU A 288 -10.38 15.37 -16.64
C LEU A 288 -10.95 16.65 -16.03
N VAL A 289 -10.58 16.96 -14.80
CA VAL A 289 -11.07 18.13 -14.07
C VAL A 289 -9.95 18.81 -13.31
N ASP A 290 -10.13 20.08 -13.00
CA ASP A 290 -9.26 20.78 -12.06
C ASP A 290 -9.39 20.16 -10.66
N VAL A 291 -8.29 20.09 -9.91
CA VAL A 291 -8.25 19.46 -8.58
C VAL A 291 -9.29 20.06 -7.62
N ASP A 292 -9.52 21.37 -7.71
CA ASP A 292 -10.46 22.09 -6.85
C ASP A 292 -11.94 21.86 -7.21
N ALA A 293 -12.24 21.26 -8.37
CA ALA A 293 -13.60 20.95 -8.79
C ALA A 293 -14.27 19.94 -7.84
N ILE A 294 -13.52 18.97 -7.32
CA ILE A 294 -14.01 17.97 -6.35
C ILE A 294 -14.52 18.66 -5.08
N GLU A 295 -13.74 19.60 -4.55
CA GLU A 295 -14.11 20.38 -3.35
C GLU A 295 -15.32 21.28 -3.64
N LYS A 296 -15.28 22.02 -4.77
CA LYS A 296 -16.32 22.98 -5.14
C LYS A 296 -17.68 22.33 -5.42
N GLN A 297 -17.69 21.19 -6.10
CA GLN A 297 -18.93 20.58 -6.57
C GLN A 297 -19.54 19.62 -5.55
N TRP A 298 -18.72 18.89 -4.80
CA TRP A 298 -19.19 17.89 -3.84
C TRP A 298 -19.12 18.36 -2.38
N GLY A 299 -18.53 19.52 -2.11
CA GLY A 299 -18.26 19.96 -0.74
C GLY A 299 -17.30 19.02 -0.01
N ALA A 300 -16.46 18.30 -0.76
CA ALA A 300 -15.49 17.37 -0.22
C ALA A 300 -14.32 18.14 0.42
N THR A 301 -13.69 17.55 1.45
CA THR A 301 -12.51 18.13 2.11
C THR A 301 -11.26 17.45 1.58
N TYR A 302 -10.36 18.21 0.97
CA TYR A 302 -9.06 17.68 0.53
C TYR A 302 -8.24 17.23 1.75
N LEU A 303 -7.73 16.00 1.70
CA LEU A 303 -6.94 15.40 2.78
C LEU A 303 -5.43 15.51 2.50
N GLY A 304 -5.04 15.44 1.23
CA GLY A 304 -3.64 15.42 0.81
C GLY A 304 -3.40 14.44 -0.34
N TRP A 305 -2.14 14.06 -0.55
CA TRP A 305 -1.75 13.10 -1.58
C TRP A 305 -0.87 11.98 -1.03
N ALA A 306 -0.79 10.88 -1.77
CA ALA A 306 0.13 9.78 -1.49
C ALA A 306 0.64 9.14 -2.81
N PRO A 307 1.80 8.47 -2.80
CA PRO A 307 2.22 7.65 -3.94
C PRO A 307 1.24 6.50 -4.19
N PRO A 308 1.20 5.94 -5.41
CA PRO A 308 0.26 4.89 -5.84
C PRO A 308 0.64 3.52 -5.28
N ILE A 309 0.55 3.38 -3.96
CA ILE A 309 0.84 2.13 -3.26
C ILE A 309 -0.43 1.29 -3.23
N TYR A 310 -0.32 0.06 -3.70
CA TYR A 310 -1.39 -0.93 -3.73
C TYR A 310 -0.88 -2.27 -3.17
N PRO A 311 -1.70 -3.03 -2.42
CA PRO A 311 -1.35 -4.37 -1.99
C PRO A 311 -0.98 -5.29 -3.17
N THR A 312 -0.09 -6.23 -2.94
CA THR A 312 0.19 -7.29 -3.91
C THR A 312 -0.96 -8.29 -3.92
N THR A 313 -1.59 -8.45 -5.09
CA THR A 313 -2.64 -9.44 -5.37
C THR A 313 -2.07 -10.84 -5.53
#